data_AF-A0AA38NY96-F1
#
_entry.id   AF-A0AA38NY96-F1
#
_cell.length_a   1.000
_cell.length_b   1.000
_cell.length_c   1.000
_cell.angle_alpha   90.00
_cell.angle_beta   90.00
_cell.angle_gamma   90.00
#
_symmetry.space_group_name_H-M   'P 1'
#
loop_
_entity.id
_entity.type
_entity.pdbx_description
1 polymer ?
#
loop_
_entity_poly.entity_id
_entity_poly.type
_entity_poly.pdbx_seq_one_letter_code
_entity_poly.pdbx_strand_id
1 'polypeptide(L)'
;MSSTSGTKRLPEQLGNTQKHYFVRTGGFVNEYPRRDTEGQLNAIGDGDNPNHLLGCFPMLFPYGEGGFETNRKHNVSYEAHSRWALRYADRRFRHDLQFIFQVFSVQQKRAICASAGFRMKRADYVKHRSAMENLTPADFKKASEEENRKKPFSNPVIRALVTHLSAVRSTVPGSNQNRVSVRSQVWSLCTVVNPPSLWITINPSDVQNPIVQVFAGEDIDLDRFNRECGPNSMRRALNIAKDPYAAALFFHFVVKATLECLFGIKAGVHRIHRTCGIFGSVKAYIGMVE
;
A
#
# COMPACT_ATOMS: atom_id res chain seq x y z
N MET A 1 34.33 -77.27 -29.32
CA MET A 1 33.03 -77.71 -28.74
C MET A 1 32.48 -76.56 -27.92
N SER A 2 31.27 -76.11 -28.29
CA SER A 2 30.19 -75.53 -27.45
C SER A 2 30.51 -74.52 -26.34
N SER A 3 29.73 -73.48 -26.06
CA SER A 3 28.59 -72.82 -26.72
C SER A 3 28.16 -71.67 -25.81
N THR A 4 27.96 -70.50 -26.40
CA THR A 4 27.06 -69.39 -26.02
C THR A 4 26.02 -69.61 -24.92
N SER A 5 25.90 -68.64 -24.00
CA SER A 5 24.63 -67.94 -23.64
C SER A 5 24.96 -66.83 -22.63
N GLY A 6 24.49 -65.59 -22.70
CA GLY A 6 23.39 -65.03 -23.47
C GLY A 6 22.86 -63.85 -22.66
N THR A 7 23.22 -62.63 -23.08
CA THR A 7 22.72 -61.37 -22.57
C THR A 7 21.22 -61.24 -22.90
N LYS A 8 20.32 -61.09 -21.91
CA LYS A 8 18.91 -60.67 -22.09
C LYS A 8 18.27 -60.09 -20.80
N ARG A 9 18.07 -58.74 -20.79
CA ARG A 9 16.88 -57.89 -20.44
C ARG A 9 15.90 -58.37 -19.34
N LEU A 10 15.35 -57.59 -18.38
CA LEU A 10 14.71 -56.23 -18.25
C LEU A 10 14.37 -56.00 -16.73
N PRO A 11 13.77 -54.88 -16.19
CA PRO A 11 12.97 -53.83 -16.84
C PRO A 11 13.31 -52.36 -16.49
N GLU A 12 12.72 -51.45 -17.27
CA GLU A 12 12.61 -50.01 -17.00
C GLU A 12 11.99 -49.73 -15.62
N GLN A 13 12.59 -48.81 -14.88
CA GLN A 13 11.87 -48.02 -13.88
C GLN A 13 12.13 -46.53 -14.11
N LEU A 14 11.05 -45.85 -14.50
CA LEU A 14 10.91 -44.40 -14.44
C LEU A 14 11.06 -43.91 -13.00
N GLY A 15 11.72 -42.75 -12.86
CA GLY A 15 11.47 -41.81 -11.78
C GLY A 15 12.43 -41.91 -10.59
N ASN A 16 13.21 -40.85 -10.37
CA ASN A 16 12.85 -39.81 -9.42
C ASN A 16 14.02 -38.81 -9.29
N THR A 17 14.21 -37.92 -10.27
CA THR A 17 15.03 -36.72 -10.03
C THR A 17 14.21 -35.78 -9.17
N GLN A 18 14.30 -35.95 -7.85
CA GLN A 18 13.90 -34.95 -6.87
C GLN A 18 14.72 -33.67 -7.14
N LYS A 19 14.24 -32.84 -8.06
CA LYS A 19 14.66 -31.46 -8.17
C LYS A 19 14.19 -30.78 -6.89
N HIS A 20 15.08 -30.68 -5.91
CA HIS A 20 14.93 -29.75 -4.79
C HIS A 20 14.85 -28.34 -5.40
N TYR A 21 13.63 -27.86 -5.60
CA TYR A 21 13.41 -26.48 -6.02
C TYR A 21 13.68 -25.60 -4.80
N PHE A 22 14.86 -24.99 -4.76
CA PHE A 22 15.09 -23.86 -3.88
C PHE A 22 14.03 -22.80 -4.19
N VAL A 23 13.11 -22.60 -3.25
CA VAL A 23 12.23 -21.44 -3.27
C VAL A 23 13.14 -20.24 -3.00
N ARG A 24 13.62 -19.59 -4.06
CA ARG A 24 14.15 -18.22 -3.93
C ARG A 24 12.95 -17.35 -3.56
N THR A 25 12.79 -17.06 -2.28
CA THR A 25 11.95 -15.94 -1.84
C THR A 25 12.54 -14.70 -2.49
N GLY A 26 11.91 -14.23 -3.56
CA GLY A 26 12.30 -12.96 -4.18
C GLY A 26 12.25 -11.88 -3.10
N GLY A 27 13.33 -11.10 -2.97
CA GLY A 27 13.33 -9.92 -2.12
C GLY A 27 12.23 -8.95 -2.55
N PHE A 28 11.91 -7.97 -1.70
CA PHE A 28 11.01 -6.88 -2.09
C PHE A 28 11.50 -6.24 -3.38
N VAL A 29 10.55 -5.88 -4.27
CA VAL A 29 10.88 -5.13 -5.47
C VAL A 29 11.55 -3.82 -5.05
N ASN A 30 12.84 -3.73 -5.34
CA ASN A 30 13.62 -2.56 -5.07
C ASN A 30 13.47 -1.62 -6.26
N GLU A 31 12.87 -0.45 -6.06
CA GLU A 31 12.69 0.52 -7.14
C GLU A 31 14.02 1.05 -7.67
N TYR A 32 15.05 0.98 -6.84
CA TYR A 32 16.41 1.36 -7.15
C TYR A 32 17.31 0.15 -6.85
N PRO A 33 17.36 -0.83 -7.77
CA PRO A 33 18.21 -1.99 -7.62
C PRO A 33 19.67 -1.52 -7.47
N ARG A 34 20.30 -1.86 -6.35
CA ARG A 34 21.71 -1.54 -6.11
C ARG A 34 22.56 -2.71 -6.52
N ARG A 35 23.66 -2.47 -7.22
CA ARG A 35 24.63 -3.52 -7.54
C ARG A 35 25.70 -3.55 -6.47
N ASP A 36 25.96 -4.74 -5.94
CA ASP A 36 27.18 -5.06 -5.21
C ASP A 36 28.40 -4.86 -6.13
N THR A 37 29.59 -4.77 -5.54
CA THR A 37 30.89 -4.99 -6.19
C THR A 37 30.94 -6.26 -7.05
N GLU A 38 30.19 -7.31 -6.69
CA GLU A 38 30.00 -8.54 -7.49
C GLU A 38 28.91 -8.43 -8.57
N GLY A 39 28.22 -7.30 -8.69
CA GLY A 39 27.16 -7.07 -9.67
C GLY A 39 25.78 -7.65 -9.29
N GLN A 40 25.63 -8.24 -8.11
CA GLN A 40 24.35 -8.75 -7.61
C GLN A 40 23.41 -7.62 -7.17
N LEU A 41 22.11 -7.80 -7.38
CA LEU A 41 21.09 -6.81 -7.01
C LEU A 41 20.74 -6.90 -5.52
N ASN A 42 21.15 -5.92 -4.73
CA ASN A 42 20.91 -5.83 -3.30
C ASN A 42 19.70 -4.94 -2.98
N ALA A 43 18.89 -5.39 -2.00
CA ALA A 43 17.75 -4.64 -1.48
C ALA A 43 18.17 -3.52 -0.51
N ILE A 44 19.26 -3.76 0.23
CA ILE A 44 19.77 -2.90 1.31
C ILE A 44 20.97 -2.10 0.77
N GLY A 45 21.14 -0.86 1.21
CA GLY A 45 22.28 -0.03 0.86
C GLY A 45 23.47 -0.26 1.76
N ASP A 46 24.65 -0.34 1.15
CA ASP A 46 25.94 -0.32 1.84
C ASP A 46 26.46 1.12 2.00
N GLY A 47 27.49 1.30 2.81
CA GLY A 47 28.11 2.62 3.06
C GLY A 47 28.58 3.31 1.78
N ASP A 48 29.07 2.53 0.80
CA ASP A 48 29.52 3.02 -0.50
C ASP A 48 28.40 3.14 -1.56
N ASN A 49 27.18 2.68 -1.25
CA ASN A 49 26.01 2.72 -2.16
C ASN A 49 24.73 3.18 -1.41
N PRO A 50 24.69 4.46 -0.98
CA PRO A 50 23.62 4.99 -0.14
C PRO A 50 22.25 4.94 -0.85
N ASN A 51 21.17 4.90 -0.07
CA ASN A 51 19.81 4.98 -0.61
C ASN A 51 19.65 6.28 -1.40
N HIS A 52 19.11 6.23 -2.62
CA HIS A 52 18.82 7.41 -3.45
C HIS A 52 18.10 8.54 -2.69
N LEU A 53 17.24 8.23 -1.72
CA LEU A 53 16.59 9.23 -0.87
C LEU A 53 17.60 10.11 -0.09
N LEU A 54 18.74 9.56 0.30
CA LEU A 54 19.82 10.30 0.97
C LEU A 54 20.43 11.35 0.03
N GLY A 55 20.62 11.00 -1.25
CA GLY A 55 21.16 11.91 -2.26
C GLY A 55 20.13 12.90 -2.83
N CYS A 56 18.87 12.49 -2.95
CA CYS A 56 17.79 13.32 -3.50
C CYS A 56 17.31 14.40 -2.52
N PHE A 57 17.45 14.17 -1.20
CA PHE A 57 16.98 15.09 -0.17
C PHE A 57 18.08 15.50 0.80
N PRO A 58 19.12 16.23 0.34
CA PRO A 58 20.21 16.67 1.21
C PRO A 58 19.73 17.55 2.37
N MET A 59 18.64 18.31 2.19
CA MET A 59 18.05 19.11 3.27
C MET A 59 17.36 18.27 4.35
N LEU A 60 16.87 17.07 4.01
CA LEU A 60 16.25 16.14 4.95
C LEU A 60 17.29 15.21 5.59
N PHE A 61 18.35 14.88 4.84
CA PHE A 61 19.45 14.02 5.24
C PHE A 61 20.81 14.73 5.06
N PRO A 62 21.13 15.75 5.87
CA PRO A 62 22.30 16.61 5.68
C PRO A 62 23.65 15.88 5.74
N TYR A 63 23.71 14.76 6.46
CA TYR A 63 24.91 13.94 6.58
C TYR A 63 24.93 12.75 5.62
N GLY A 64 23.91 12.59 4.76
CA GLY A 64 23.77 11.39 3.93
C GLY A 64 23.54 10.11 4.75
N GLU A 65 23.10 10.22 6.00
CA GLU A 65 22.86 9.11 6.91
C GLU A 65 21.40 9.03 7.36
N GLY A 66 21.01 7.90 7.95
CA GLY A 66 19.65 7.72 8.51
C GLY A 66 18.55 7.58 7.45
N GLY A 67 18.92 7.30 6.20
CA GLY A 67 18.00 7.07 5.08
C GLY A 67 17.24 5.76 5.17
N PHE A 68 16.27 5.56 4.29
CA PHE A 68 15.50 4.32 4.24
C PHE A 68 16.40 3.15 3.85
N GLU A 69 16.14 1.95 4.39
CA GLU A 69 16.79 0.72 3.93
C GLU A 69 18.32 0.81 3.84
N THR A 70 18.90 1.54 4.78
CA THR A 70 20.34 1.56 5.02
C THR A 70 20.70 0.39 5.93
N ASN A 71 21.95 -0.05 5.87
CA ASN A 71 22.45 -1.01 6.84
C ASN A 71 22.30 -0.45 8.27
N ARG A 72 21.70 -1.23 9.16
CA ARG A 72 21.37 -0.84 10.55
C ARG A 72 21.42 -2.09 11.44
N LYS A 73 21.80 -1.90 12.71
CA LYS A 73 21.81 -2.99 13.72
C LYS A 73 20.45 -3.68 13.86
N HIS A 74 19.37 -2.90 13.80
CA HIS A 74 18.01 -3.41 13.80
C HIS A 74 17.35 -3.07 12.47
N ASN A 75 16.78 -4.09 11.82
CA ASN A 75 16.05 -3.90 10.58
C ASN A 75 14.75 -3.11 10.85
N VAL A 76 14.55 -2.03 10.11
CA VAL A 76 13.36 -1.18 10.20
C VAL A 76 12.61 -1.31 8.89
N SER A 77 11.33 -1.72 8.95
CA SER A 77 10.51 -1.81 7.74
C SER A 77 10.35 -0.44 7.08
N TYR A 78 10.14 -0.43 5.77
CA TYR A 78 9.95 0.80 5.01
C TYR A 78 8.78 1.61 5.58
N GLU A 79 7.67 0.96 5.93
CA GLU A 79 6.47 1.58 6.50
C GLU A 79 6.72 2.14 7.90
N ALA A 80 7.46 1.41 8.75
CA ALA A 80 7.83 1.89 10.07
C ALA A 80 8.70 3.16 9.96
N HIS A 81 9.64 3.18 9.02
CA HIS A 81 10.49 4.33 8.78
C HIS A 81 9.72 5.52 8.18
N SER A 82 8.78 5.27 7.26
CA SER A 82 7.89 6.32 6.73
C SER A 82 7.07 6.97 7.83
N ARG A 83 6.51 6.15 8.74
CA ARG A 83 5.74 6.64 9.89
C ARG A 83 6.61 7.48 10.83
N TRP A 84 7.85 7.05 11.06
CA TRP A 84 8.81 7.82 11.83
C TRP A 84 9.13 9.17 11.16
N ALA A 85 9.42 9.19 9.86
CA ALA A 85 9.76 10.40 9.13
C ALA A 85 8.63 11.43 9.21
N LEU A 86 7.38 11.02 8.96
CA LEU A 86 6.21 11.91 9.03
C LEU A 86 5.89 12.41 10.44
N ARG A 87 6.37 11.70 11.48
CA ARG A 87 6.22 12.07 12.91
C ARG A 87 7.48 12.70 13.49
N TYR A 88 8.46 13.00 12.66
CA TYR A 88 9.72 13.57 13.12
C TYR A 88 9.48 14.92 13.81
N ALA A 89 10.24 15.20 14.87
CA ALA A 89 9.93 16.26 15.84
C ALA A 89 9.80 17.65 15.20
N ASP A 90 10.68 17.99 14.26
CA ASP A 90 10.70 19.29 13.56
C ASP A 90 9.77 19.34 12.32
N ARG A 91 9.10 18.23 11.99
CA ARG A 91 8.14 18.10 10.87
C ARG A 91 8.73 18.33 9.47
N ARG A 92 10.05 18.45 9.31
CA ARG A 92 10.69 18.75 8.02
C ARG A 92 10.27 17.79 6.90
N PHE A 93 10.16 16.50 7.20
CA PHE A 93 9.79 15.47 6.23
C PHE A 93 8.35 15.57 5.73
N ARG A 94 7.41 16.01 6.58
CA ARG A 94 5.99 16.15 6.20
C ARG A 94 5.69 17.47 5.48
N HIS A 95 6.63 18.42 5.51
CA HIS A 95 6.54 19.65 4.72
C HIS A 95 7.14 19.50 3.31
N ASP A 96 7.94 18.46 3.07
CA ASP A 96 8.48 18.16 1.74
C ASP A 96 7.52 17.24 0.96
N LEU A 97 6.74 17.83 0.07
CA LEU A 97 5.75 17.12 -0.74
C LEU A 97 6.39 16.12 -1.71
N GLN A 98 7.59 16.39 -2.21
CA GLN A 98 8.30 15.49 -3.12
C GLN A 98 8.75 14.24 -2.38
N PHE A 99 9.27 14.41 -1.17
CA PHE A 99 9.61 13.30 -0.28
C PHE A 99 8.38 12.44 0.03
N ILE A 100 7.26 13.06 0.43
CA ILE A 100 6.01 12.32 0.69
C ILE A 100 5.58 11.52 -0.54
N PHE A 101 5.57 12.16 -1.71
CA PHE A 101 5.15 11.53 -2.96
C PHE A 101 6.03 10.34 -3.33
N GLN A 102 7.35 10.48 -3.23
CA GLN A 102 8.30 9.41 -3.55
C GLN A 102 8.17 8.25 -2.57
N VAL A 103 8.10 8.53 -1.26
CA VAL A 103 7.93 7.50 -0.24
C VAL A 103 6.62 6.74 -0.42
N PHE A 104 5.52 7.44 -0.68
CA PHE A 104 4.21 6.84 -0.93
C PHE A 104 4.21 5.99 -2.21
N SER A 105 4.86 6.45 -3.27
CA SER A 105 4.99 5.71 -4.53
C SER A 105 5.68 4.37 -4.33
N VAL A 106 6.77 4.35 -3.55
CA VAL A 106 7.50 3.12 -3.19
C VAL A 106 6.60 2.15 -2.45
N GLN A 107 5.83 2.62 -1.46
CA GLN A 107 4.89 1.76 -0.74
C GLN A 107 3.82 1.16 -1.65
N GLN A 108 3.24 1.97 -2.54
CA GLN A 108 2.23 1.48 -3.50
C GLN A 108 2.81 0.43 -4.46
N LYS A 109 3.96 0.69 -5.08
CA LYS A 109 4.57 -0.27 -6.02
C LYS A 109 4.93 -1.57 -5.30
N ARG A 110 5.45 -1.50 -4.08
CA ARG A 110 5.72 -2.71 -3.27
C ARG A 110 4.47 -3.48 -2.92
N ALA A 111 3.39 -2.81 -2.53
CA ALA A 111 2.12 -3.47 -2.25
C ALA A 111 1.57 -4.19 -3.49
N ILE A 112 1.67 -3.57 -4.67
CA ILE A 112 1.30 -4.17 -5.96
C ILE A 112 2.19 -5.38 -6.25
N CYS A 113 3.51 -5.24 -6.18
CA CYS A 113 4.44 -6.32 -6.50
C CYS A 113 4.31 -7.52 -5.54
N ALA A 114 4.19 -7.27 -4.25
CA ALA A 114 3.97 -8.32 -3.25
C ALA A 114 2.67 -9.07 -3.56
N SER A 115 1.59 -8.34 -3.82
CA SER A 115 0.28 -8.94 -4.11
C SER A 115 0.26 -9.71 -5.44
N ALA A 116 1.08 -9.31 -6.42
CA ALA A 116 1.29 -10.03 -7.68
C ALA A 116 1.99 -11.36 -7.47
N GLY A 117 3.05 -11.38 -6.65
CA GLY A 117 3.78 -12.59 -6.31
C GLY A 117 2.90 -13.64 -5.62
N PHE A 118 1.99 -13.22 -4.73
CA PHE A 118 1.14 -14.15 -3.99
C PHE A 118 -0.06 -14.68 -4.77
N ARG A 119 -0.60 -13.94 -5.75
CA ARG A 119 -1.88 -14.27 -6.40
C ARG A 119 -1.76 -14.89 -7.79
N MET A 120 -0.58 -14.81 -8.42
CA MET A 120 -0.37 -15.46 -9.71
C MET A 120 0.02 -16.92 -9.52
N LYS A 121 -0.83 -17.86 -9.95
CA LYS A 121 -0.47 -19.28 -9.95
C LYS A 121 0.72 -19.49 -10.88
N ARG A 122 1.73 -20.24 -10.41
CA ARG A 122 2.95 -20.53 -11.18
C ARG A 122 2.66 -21.15 -12.55
N ALA A 123 1.66 -22.04 -12.63
CA ALA A 123 1.25 -22.67 -13.88
C ALA A 123 0.71 -21.65 -14.90
N ASP A 124 -0.12 -20.71 -14.45
CA ASP A 124 -0.68 -19.65 -15.29
C ASP A 124 0.41 -18.67 -15.75
N TYR A 125 1.34 -18.32 -14.86
CA TYR A 125 2.50 -17.50 -15.22
C TYR A 125 3.34 -18.17 -16.30
N VAL A 126 3.73 -19.43 -16.12
CA VAL A 126 4.55 -20.16 -17.11
C VAL A 126 3.83 -20.25 -18.46
N LYS A 127 2.50 -20.43 -18.45
CA LYS A 127 1.68 -20.49 -19.66
C LYS A 127 1.66 -19.17 -20.44
N HIS A 128 1.65 -18.03 -19.74
CA HIS A 128 1.51 -16.71 -20.37
C HIS A 128 2.82 -15.91 -20.45
N ARG A 129 3.90 -16.38 -19.80
CA ARG A 129 5.18 -15.68 -19.70
C ARG A 129 5.76 -15.29 -21.06
N SER A 130 5.89 -16.24 -21.98
CA SER A 130 6.48 -15.98 -23.30
C SER A 130 5.66 -14.96 -24.11
N ALA A 131 4.34 -14.96 -23.92
CA ALA A 131 3.47 -13.98 -24.56
C ALA A 131 3.58 -12.59 -23.89
N MET A 132 3.75 -12.54 -22.58
CA MET A 132 3.95 -11.30 -21.82
C MET A 132 5.32 -10.65 -22.10
N GLU A 133 6.38 -11.44 -22.28
CA GLU A 133 7.74 -10.96 -22.60
C GLU A 133 7.80 -10.27 -23.98
N ASN A 134 6.90 -10.64 -24.90
CA ASN A 134 6.80 -10.06 -26.24
C ASN A 134 5.90 -8.82 -26.32
N LEU A 135 5.34 -8.35 -25.21
CA LEU A 135 4.50 -7.15 -25.20
C LEU A 135 5.32 -5.89 -25.46
N THR A 136 4.85 -5.08 -26.40
CA THR A 136 5.51 -3.82 -26.77
C THR A 136 4.89 -2.62 -26.06
N PRO A 137 5.61 -1.48 -25.93
CA PRO A 137 5.03 -0.24 -25.44
C PRO A 137 3.78 0.22 -26.22
N ALA A 138 3.71 -0.10 -27.52
CA ALA A 138 2.55 0.20 -28.36
C ALA A 138 1.29 -0.58 -27.93
N ASP A 139 1.44 -1.83 -27.49
CA ASP A 139 0.33 -2.63 -26.95
C ASP A 139 -0.26 -1.99 -25.69
N PHE A 140 0.60 -1.48 -24.80
CA PHE A 140 0.16 -0.79 -23.59
C PHE A 140 -0.53 0.54 -23.90
N LYS A 141 -0.04 1.30 -24.90
CA LYS A 141 -0.66 2.55 -25.32
C LYS A 141 -2.06 2.30 -25.88
N LYS A 142 -2.21 1.29 -26.75
CA LYS A 142 -3.51 0.88 -27.29
C LYS A 142 -4.47 0.40 -26.20
N ALA A 143 -3.96 -0.41 -25.25
CA ALA A 143 -4.74 -0.86 -24.12
C ALA A 143 -5.26 0.31 -23.26
N SER A 144 -4.42 1.31 -23.01
CA SER A 144 -4.82 2.54 -22.27
C SER A 144 -5.92 3.31 -23.00
N GLU A 145 -5.83 3.45 -24.32
CA GLU A 145 -6.89 4.07 -25.14
C GLU A 145 -8.21 3.27 -25.10
N GLU A 146 -8.13 1.93 -25.13
CA GLU A 146 -9.29 1.03 -25.01
C GLU A 146 -9.95 1.13 -23.62
N GLU A 147 -9.15 1.18 -22.55
CA GLU A 147 -9.62 1.35 -21.17
C GLU A 147 -10.32 2.71 -20.99
N ASN A 148 -9.72 3.80 -21.49
CA ASN A 148 -10.32 5.14 -21.44
C ASN A 148 -11.66 5.21 -22.20
N ARG A 149 -11.80 4.43 -23.26
CA ARG A 149 -13.04 4.31 -24.05
C ARG A 149 -14.02 3.27 -23.47
N LYS A 150 -13.72 2.66 -22.32
CA LYS A 150 -14.49 1.58 -21.68
C LYS A 150 -14.75 0.38 -22.61
N LYS A 151 -13.82 0.10 -23.52
CA LYS A 151 -13.89 -1.05 -24.44
C LYS A 151 -13.13 -2.25 -23.86
N PRO A 152 -13.54 -3.49 -24.17
CA PRO A 152 -12.76 -4.68 -23.82
C PRO A 152 -11.39 -4.63 -24.50
N PHE A 153 -10.33 -5.04 -23.79
CA PHE A 153 -8.99 -5.09 -24.36
C PHE A 153 -8.93 -6.02 -25.57
N SER A 154 -8.49 -5.51 -26.71
CA SER A 154 -8.42 -6.27 -27.97
C SER A 154 -7.35 -7.36 -27.91
N ASN A 155 -6.21 -7.05 -27.28
CA ASN A 155 -5.09 -7.98 -27.15
C ASN A 155 -5.39 -9.02 -26.04
N PRO A 156 -5.49 -10.33 -26.35
CA PRO A 156 -5.81 -11.35 -25.36
C PRO A 156 -4.72 -11.53 -24.29
N VAL A 157 -3.46 -11.23 -24.62
CA VAL A 157 -2.34 -11.26 -23.68
C VAL A 157 -2.46 -10.12 -22.67
N ILE A 158 -2.78 -8.91 -23.15
CA ILE A 158 -3.08 -7.77 -22.27
C ILE A 158 -4.30 -8.08 -21.40
N ARG A 159 -5.34 -8.71 -21.96
CA ARG A 159 -6.52 -9.09 -21.18
C ARG A 159 -6.17 -10.06 -20.05
N ALA A 160 -5.41 -11.12 -20.34
CA ALA A 160 -4.92 -12.05 -19.33
C ALA A 160 -4.07 -11.33 -18.26
N LEU A 161 -3.15 -10.46 -18.69
CA LEU A 161 -2.33 -9.64 -17.81
C LEU A 161 -3.18 -8.76 -16.88
N VAL A 162 -4.19 -8.07 -17.42
CA VAL A 162 -5.10 -7.22 -16.64
C VAL A 162 -5.96 -8.03 -15.68
N THR A 163 -6.41 -9.24 -16.07
CA THR A 163 -7.13 -10.14 -15.16
C THR A 163 -6.25 -10.54 -13.98
N HIS A 164 -4.99 -10.89 -14.23
CA HIS A 164 -4.04 -11.19 -13.16
C HIS A 164 -3.75 -9.94 -12.30
N LEU A 165 -3.53 -8.78 -12.90
CA LEU A 165 -3.34 -7.51 -12.18
C LEU A 165 -4.59 -7.08 -11.40
N SER A 166 -5.80 -7.40 -11.86
CA SER A 166 -7.04 -7.07 -11.15
C SER A 166 -7.10 -7.79 -9.81
N ALA A 167 -6.69 -9.06 -9.77
CA ALA A 167 -6.56 -9.80 -8.51
C ALA A 167 -5.59 -9.10 -7.55
N VAL A 168 -4.50 -8.53 -8.08
CA VAL A 168 -3.48 -7.79 -7.33
C VAL A 168 -4.00 -6.44 -6.85
N ARG A 169 -4.74 -5.70 -7.68
CA ARG A 169 -5.24 -4.35 -7.37
C ARG A 169 -6.16 -4.34 -6.13
N SER A 170 -6.88 -5.43 -5.83
CA SER A 170 -7.82 -5.47 -4.69
C SER A 170 -7.20 -5.16 -3.32
N THR A 171 -5.89 -5.40 -3.15
CA THR A 171 -5.17 -5.18 -1.89
C THR A 171 -4.59 -3.77 -1.78
N VAL A 172 -4.57 -3.02 -2.88
CA VAL A 172 -4.05 -1.66 -2.93
C VAL A 172 -5.18 -0.71 -2.53
N PRO A 173 -5.04 0.04 -1.42
CA PRO A 173 -6.03 1.02 -1.00
C PRO A 173 -6.34 2.02 -2.14
N GLY A 174 -7.60 2.43 -2.25
CA GLY A 174 -8.06 3.40 -3.25
C GLY A 174 -8.25 2.84 -4.68
N SER A 175 -7.78 1.62 -4.98
CA SER A 175 -7.96 1.03 -6.31
C SER A 175 -9.44 0.71 -6.62
N ASN A 176 -9.80 0.66 -7.91
CA ASN A 176 -11.14 0.24 -8.35
C ASN A 176 -11.52 -1.13 -7.78
N GLN A 177 -10.56 -2.05 -7.68
CA GLN A 177 -10.82 -3.38 -7.17
C GLN A 177 -11.01 -3.38 -5.64
N ASN A 178 -10.31 -2.50 -4.91
CA ASN A 178 -10.58 -2.29 -3.48
C ASN A 178 -12.02 -1.79 -3.27
N ARG A 179 -12.49 -0.84 -4.10
CA ARG A 179 -13.89 -0.37 -4.08
C ARG A 179 -14.89 -1.50 -4.34
N VAL A 180 -14.61 -2.37 -5.32
CA VAL A 180 -15.44 -3.56 -5.60
C VAL A 180 -15.47 -4.52 -4.40
N SER A 181 -14.31 -4.79 -3.78
CA SER A 181 -14.19 -5.65 -2.60
C SER A 181 -15.05 -5.14 -1.44
N VAL A 182 -14.98 -3.84 -1.16
CA VAL A 182 -15.80 -3.20 -0.12
C VAL A 182 -17.29 -3.28 -0.48
N ARG A 183 -17.66 -3.07 -1.74
CA ARG A 183 -19.05 -3.22 -2.18
C ARG A 183 -19.56 -4.63 -1.91
N SER A 184 -18.74 -5.66 -2.15
CA SER A 184 -19.07 -7.04 -1.78
C SER A 184 -19.24 -7.22 -0.26
N GLN A 185 -18.46 -6.53 0.58
CA GLN A 185 -18.66 -6.53 2.04
C GLN A 185 -19.98 -5.87 2.45
N VAL A 186 -20.39 -4.79 1.77
CA VAL A 186 -21.70 -4.15 2.01
C VAL A 186 -22.83 -5.12 1.69
N TRP A 187 -22.79 -5.79 0.54
CA TRP A 187 -23.82 -6.77 0.16
C TRP A 187 -23.87 -7.98 1.11
N SER A 188 -22.72 -8.50 1.52
CA SER A 188 -22.68 -9.62 2.48
C SER A 188 -23.21 -9.20 3.85
N LEU A 189 -22.90 -7.97 4.30
CA LEU A 189 -23.43 -7.44 5.54
C LEU A 189 -24.95 -7.26 5.49
N CYS A 190 -25.50 -6.74 4.38
CA CYS A 190 -26.94 -6.64 4.18
C CYS A 190 -27.63 -8.02 4.28
N THR A 191 -26.98 -9.07 3.80
CA THR A 191 -27.52 -10.45 3.85
C THR A 191 -27.58 -10.99 5.28
N VAL A 192 -26.62 -10.63 6.14
CA VAL A 192 -26.50 -11.16 7.52
C VAL A 192 -27.24 -10.29 8.55
N VAL A 193 -27.24 -8.97 8.36
CA VAL A 193 -27.67 -7.99 9.38
C VAL A 193 -28.93 -7.22 8.98
N ASN A 194 -29.39 -7.40 7.73
CA ASN A 194 -30.37 -6.58 7.01
C ASN A 194 -29.75 -5.32 6.38
N PRO A 195 -30.44 -4.68 5.42
CA PRO A 195 -30.00 -3.41 4.82
C PRO A 195 -29.71 -2.32 5.85
N PRO A 196 -28.80 -1.37 5.55
CA PRO A 196 -28.42 -0.33 6.49
C PRO A 196 -29.61 0.58 6.80
N SER A 197 -29.86 0.83 8.10
CA SER A 197 -30.84 1.82 8.55
C SER A 197 -30.36 3.26 8.39
N LEU A 198 -29.03 3.47 8.34
CA LEU A 198 -28.39 4.77 8.24
C LEU A 198 -27.30 4.73 7.17
N TRP A 199 -27.26 5.80 6.36
CA TRP A 199 -26.17 6.09 5.43
C TRP A 199 -25.64 7.50 5.75
N ILE A 200 -24.43 7.59 6.31
CA ILE A 200 -23.89 8.82 6.87
C ILE A 200 -22.56 9.17 6.20
N THR A 201 -22.45 10.41 5.72
CA THR A 201 -21.19 10.98 5.24
C THR A 201 -20.65 11.95 6.29
N ILE A 202 -19.49 11.64 6.86
CA ILE A 202 -18.79 12.53 7.81
C ILE A 202 -17.75 13.32 7.02
N ASN A 203 -17.99 14.61 6.80
CA ASN A 203 -17.10 15.48 6.04
C ASN A 203 -16.60 16.66 6.90
N PRO A 204 -15.55 16.46 7.72
CA PRO A 204 -15.02 17.52 8.56
C PRO A 204 -14.22 18.52 7.69
N SER A 205 -14.52 19.82 7.83
CA SER A 205 -13.73 20.86 7.16
C SER A 205 -12.36 21.02 7.82
N ASP A 206 -11.30 20.87 7.04
CA ASP A 206 -9.91 21.07 7.44
C ASP A 206 -9.45 22.53 7.32
N VAL A 207 -10.14 23.38 6.56
CA VAL A 207 -9.80 24.82 6.46
C VAL A 207 -10.53 25.67 7.50
N GLN A 208 -11.76 25.28 7.85
CA GLN A 208 -12.63 26.07 8.73
C GLN A 208 -12.60 25.61 10.19
N ASN A 209 -12.03 24.44 10.49
CA ASN A 209 -11.99 23.92 11.86
C ASN A 209 -10.67 24.31 12.55
N PRO A 210 -10.66 25.10 13.63
CA PRO A 210 -9.42 25.47 14.30
C PRO A 210 -8.68 24.28 14.94
N ILE A 211 -9.33 23.14 15.21
CA ILE A 211 -8.67 21.95 15.78
C ILE A 211 -7.60 21.40 14.84
N VAL A 212 -7.78 21.50 13.51
CA VAL A 212 -6.77 21.06 12.54
C VAL A 212 -5.45 21.83 12.68
N GLN A 213 -5.50 23.06 13.21
CA GLN A 213 -4.34 23.91 13.39
C GLN A 213 -3.44 23.41 14.52
N VAL A 214 -4.01 22.75 15.53
CA VAL A 214 -3.22 22.06 16.58
C VAL A 214 -2.34 20.99 15.94
N PHE A 215 -2.90 20.21 15.01
CA PHE A 215 -2.13 19.21 14.26
C PHE A 215 -1.09 19.85 13.35
N ALA A 216 -1.36 21.04 12.80
CA ALA A 216 -0.42 21.84 12.02
C ALA A 216 0.64 22.56 12.89
N GLY A 217 0.50 22.57 14.22
CA GLY A 217 1.49 23.08 15.18
C GLY A 217 1.23 24.48 15.68
N GLU A 218 0.05 25.02 15.44
CA GLU A 218 -0.39 26.26 16.07
C GLU A 218 -0.67 26.00 17.55
N ASP A 219 -0.34 26.99 18.38
CA ASP A 219 -0.56 26.94 19.82
C ASP A 219 -2.02 27.31 20.13
N ILE A 220 -2.83 26.29 20.37
CA ILE A 220 -4.25 26.42 20.70
C ILE A 220 -4.52 25.62 21.96
N ASP A 221 -4.94 26.31 23.01
CA ASP A 221 -5.38 25.72 24.26
C ASP A 221 -6.70 24.96 24.04
N LEU A 222 -6.64 23.63 24.13
CA LEU A 222 -7.81 22.76 23.98
C LEU A 222 -8.67 22.69 25.25
N ASP A 223 -8.11 23.02 26.43
CA ASP A 223 -8.87 23.08 27.69
C ASP A 223 -9.73 24.36 27.76
N ARG A 224 -9.29 25.42 27.08
CA ARG A 224 -10.03 26.70 26.93
C ARG A 224 -10.38 27.01 25.48
N PHE A 225 -10.80 25.99 24.75
CA PHE A 225 -11.07 26.10 23.32
C PHE A 225 -12.15 27.14 22.98
N ASN A 226 -11.81 28.08 22.10
CA ASN A 226 -12.76 28.97 21.42
C ASN A 226 -12.70 28.72 19.90
N ARG A 227 -13.84 28.75 19.22
CA ARG A 227 -13.93 28.57 17.75
C ARG A 227 -13.16 29.64 16.97
N GLU A 228 -12.94 30.79 17.58
CA GLU A 228 -12.16 31.89 17.03
C GLU A 228 -10.66 31.79 17.38
N CYS A 229 -10.25 30.81 18.19
CA CYS A 229 -8.84 30.57 18.49
C CYS A 229 -8.05 30.15 17.24
N GLY A 230 -6.78 30.51 17.25
CA GLY A 230 -5.84 30.17 16.20
C GLY A 230 -5.76 31.21 15.09
N PRO A 231 -5.10 30.88 13.97
CA PRO A 231 -4.83 31.83 12.92
C PRO A 231 -6.08 32.21 12.12
N ASN A 232 -5.99 33.34 11.41
CA ASN A 232 -7.03 33.79 10.47
C ASN A 232 -7.23 32.80 9.30
N SER A 233 -8.32 32.97 8.55
CA SER A 233 -8.73 32.05 7.47
C SER A 233 -7.62 31.79 6.44
N MET A 234 -6.93 32.84 6.01
CA MET A 234 -5.86 32.72 5.02
C MET A 234 -4.68 31.91 5.56
N ARG A 235 -4.26 32.17 6.80
CA ARG A 235 -3.16 31.44 7.43
C ARG A 235 -3.54 29.99 7.71
N ARG A 236 -4.79 29.69 8.08
CA ARG A 236 -5.28 28.30 8.21
C ARG A 236 -5.13 27.54 6.89
N ALA A 237 -5.61 28.12 5.79
CA ALA A 237 -5.49 27.50 4.47
C ALA A 237 -4.03 27.26 4.07
N LEU A 238 -3.15 28.22 4.34
CA LEU A 238 -1.71 28.09 4.08
C LEU A 238 -1.07 26.96 4.90
N ASN A 239 -1.39 26.86 6.19
CA ASN A 239 -0.86 25.81 7.07
C ASN A 239 -1.26 24.41 6.56
N ILE A 240 -2.51 24.25 6.13
CA ILE A 240 -3.00 22.97 5.59
C ILE A 240 -2.38 22.63 4.25
N ALA A 241 -2.27 23.61 3.35
CA ALA A 241 -1.60 23.40 2.06
C ALA A 241 -0.12 22.99 2.22
N LYS A 242 0.56 23.50 3.24
CA LYS A 242 1.96 23.16 3.56
C LYS A 242 2.12 21.83 4.30
N ASP A 243 1.04 21.27 4.82
CA ASP A 243 1.09 20.13 5.71
C ASP A 243 -0.11 19.18 5.52
N PRO A 244 -0.13 18.43 4.41
CA PRO A 244 -1.20 17.46 4.15
C PRO A 244 -1.24 16.34 5.20
N TYR A 245 -0.14 16.09 5.92
CA TYR A 245 -0.12 15.13 7.02
C TYR A 245 -0.95 15.62 8.21
N ALA A 246 -0.90 16.92 8.56
CA ALA A 246 -1.78 17.50 9.57
C ALA A 246 -3.26 17.29 9.23
N ALA A 247 -3.64 17.56 7.97
CA ALA A 247 -5.01 17.38 7.49
C ALA A 247 -5.47 15.93 7.61
N ALA A 248 -4.63 14.98 7.15
CA ALA A 248 -4.93 13.55 7.26
C ALA A 248 -5.04 13.07 8.71
N LEU A 249 -4.18 13.56 9.60
CA LEU A 249 -4.19 13.22 11.02
C LEU A 249 -5.44 13.77 11.72
N PHE A 250 -5.83 15.01 11.40
CA PHE A 250 -7.08 15.62 11.86
C PHE A 250 -8.30 14.84 11.39
N PHE A 251 -8.39 14.52 10.09
CA PHE A 251 -9.50 13.73 9.55
C PHE A 251 -9.61 12.39 10.28
N HIS A 252 -8.49 11.67 10.43
CA HIS A 252 -8.46 10.40 11.16
C HIS A 252 -8.91 10.56 12.62
N PHE A 253 -8.45 11.61 13.29
CA PHE A 253 -8.84 11.93 14.67
C PHE A 253 -10.35 12.19 14.79
N VAL A 254 -10.91 13.05 13.93
CA VAL A 254 -12.33 13.41 13.98
C VAL A 254 -13.22 12.21 13.66
N VAL A 255 -12.88 11.41 12.65
CA VAL A 255 -13.63 10.19 12.33
C VAL A 255 -13.60 9.23 13.51
N LYS A 256 -12.43 8.99 14.10
CA LYS A 256 -12.30 8.10 15.26
C LYS A 256 -13.07 8.61 16.48
N ALA A 257 -12.97 9.91 16.79
CA ALA A 257 -13.72 10.53 17.86
C ALA A 257 -15.24 10.45 17.62
N THR A 258 -15.69 10.60 16.37
CA THR A 258 -17.10 10.44 16.01
C THR A 258 -17.58 9.01 16.24
N LEU A 259 -16.81 8.02 15.77
CA LEU A 259 -17.14 6.60 15.98
C LEU A 259 -17.18 6.24 17.47
N GLU A 260 -16.17 6.66 18.23
CA GLU A 260 -16.04 6.31 19.65
C GLU A 260 -17.06 7.07 20.52
N CYS A 261 -17.10 8.40 20.43
CA CYS A 261 -17.89 9.24 21.34
C CYS A 261 -19.36 9.34 20.96
N LEU A 262 -19.70 9.40 19.67
CA LEU A 262 -21.09 9.53 19.23
C LEU A 262 -21.73 8.17 18.97
N PHE A 263 -21.05 7.27 18.27
CA PHE A 263 -21.65 5.98 17.87
C PHE A 263 -21.40 4.85 18.86
N GLY A 264 -20.52 5.06 19.85
CA GLY A 264 -20.17 4.04 20.84
C GLY A 264 -19.36 2.88 20.23
N ILE A 265 -18.61 3.11 19.15
CA ILE A 265 -17.87 2.07 18.43
C ILE A 265 -16.37 2.31 18.60
N LYS A 266 -15.69 1.37 19.25
CA LYS A 266 -14.24 1.36 19.39
C LYS A 266 -13.65 0.10 18.76
N ALA A 267 -13.07 0.26 17.58
CA ALA A 267 -12.39 -0.80 16.86
C ALA A 267 -10.92 -0.92 17.31
N GLY A 268 -10.56 -2.05 17.93
CA GLY A 268 -9.19 -2.47 18.17
C GLY A 268 -8.70 -3.48 17.13
N VAL A 269 -7.45 -3.91 17.24
CA VAL A 269 -6.80 -4.82 16.28
C VAL A 269 -7.50 -6.18 16.18
N HIS A 270 -8.09 -6.67 17.29
CA HIS A 270 -8.71 -7.99 17.35
C HIS A 270 -10.15 -7.98 17.89
N ARG A 271 -10.63 -6.84 18.40
CA ARG A 271 -11.93 -6.74 19.05
C ARG A 271 -12.59 -5.41 18.75
N ILE A 272 -13.90 -5.46 18.52
CA ILE A 272 -14.76 -4.28 18.38
C ILE A 272 -15.56 -4.16 19.67
N HIS A 273 -15.29 -3.10 20.43
CA HIS A 273 -16.09 -2.74 21.60
C HIS A 273 -17.25 -1.86 21.15
N ARG A 274 -18.45 -2.19 21.63
CA ARG A 274 -19.69 -1.49 21.31
C ARG A 274 -20.36 -1.07 22.60
N THR A 275 -20.69 0.20 22.71
CA THR A 275 -21.53 0.78 23.75
C THR A 275 -22.75 1.43 23.12
N CYS A 276 -23.73 1.80 23.95
CA CYS A 276 -24.86 2.58 23.46
C CYS A 276 -24.35 3.98 23.03
N GLY A 277 -24.57 4.34 21.78
CA GLY A 277 -24.31 5.69 21.26
C GLY A 277 -25.61 6.46 20.99
N ILE A 278 -25.54 7.55 20.24
CA ILE A 278 -26.68 8.41 19.88
C ILE A 278 -27.74 7.67 19.04
N PHE A 279 -27.36 6.60 18.34
CA PHE A 279 -28.25 5.75 17.54
C PHE A 279 -28.60 4.43 18.24
N GLY A 280 -28.37 4.34 19.55
CA GLY A 280 -28.46 3.08 20.27
C GLY A 280 -27.23 2.19 20.09
N SER A 281 -27.39 0.88 20.26
CA SER A 281 -26.30 -0.08 20.06
C SER A 281 -26.16 -0.44 18.58
N VAL A 282 -25.04 -0.03 17.96
CA VAL A 282 -24.78 -0.31 16.54
C VAL A 282 -24.42 -1.77 16.33
N LYS A 283 -25.31 -2.53 15.69
CA LYS A 283 -25.11 -3.96 15.39
C LYS A 283 -23.92 -4.21 14.47
N ALA A 284 -23.82 -3.45 13.38
CA ALA A 284 -22.70 -3.49 12.45
C ALA A 284 -22.52 -2.15 11.72
N TYR A 285 -21.29 -1.90 11.25
CA TYR A 285 -20.98 -0.76 10.39
C TYR A 285 -19.91 -1.17 9.37
N ILE A 286 -19.93 -0.51 8.21
CA ILE A 286 -18.83 -0.50 7.25
C ILE A 286 -18.47 0.97 7.06
N GLY A 287 -17.20 1.30 7.31
CA GLY A 287 -16.67 2.64 7.14
C GLY A 287 -15.70 2.69 5.97
N MET A 288 -15.82 3.72 5.15
CA MET A 288 -14.93 3.99 4.03
C MET A 288 -14.46 5.43 4.05
N VAL A 289 -13.26 5.65 3.52
CA VAL A 289 -12.71 6.98 3.25
C VAL A 289 -12.66 7.12 1.73
N GLU A 290 -13.25 8.18 1.22
CA GLU A 290 -13.21 8.55 -0.21
C GLU A 290 -11.96 9.36 -0.56
#